data_AF-A0A7S1PSU1-F1
#
_entry.id   AF-A0A7S1PSU1-F1
#
_cell.length_a   1.000
_cell.length_b   1.000
_cell.length_c   1.000
_cell.angle_alpha   90.00
_cell.angle_beta   90.00
_cell.angle_gamma   90.00
#
_symmetry.space_group_name_H-M   'P 1'
#
loop_
_entity.id
_entity.type
_entity.pdbx_description
1 polymer ?
#
loop_
_entity_poly.entity_id
_entity_poly.type
_entity_poly.pdbx_seq_one_letter_code
_entity_poly.pdbx_strand_id
1 'polypeptide(L)'
;ADHALDSCRLWSLGEGTAYGMKYLHEQEIVHRDLKSANVLLDAKGPKVADFGIAMEASKLQAICGMSGSTPWMAPEALEGAAGMLSDVFSYGVFLWELKTRQWPWE
;
A
#
# COMPACT_ATOMS: atom_id res chain seq x y z
N ALA A 1 -9.67 -16.53 20.53
CA ALA A 1 -10.24 -15.31 21.11
C ALA A 1 -10.21 -14.26 20.01
N ASP A 2 -11.39 -13.80 19.61
CA ASP A 2 -11.61 -12.89 18.49
C ASP A 2 -11.11 -11.49 18.88
N HIS A 3 -9.81 -11.25 18.66
CA HIS A 3 -9.20 -9.93 18.87
C HIS A 3 -9.38 -9.09 17.61
N ALA A 4 -10.63 -8.97 17.14
CA ALA A 4 -10.96 -8.03 16.11
C ALA A 4 -10.51 -6.62 16.56
N LEU A 5 -9.66 -5.98 15.75
CA LEU A 5 -9.21 -4.61 16.03
C LEU A 5 -10.44 -3.70 16.13
N ASP A 6 -10.53 -2.95 17.22
CA ASP A 6 -11.55 -1.92 17.37
C ASP A 6 -11.40 -0.84 16.28
N SER A 7 -12.46 -0.07 16.05
CA SER A 7 -12.46 0.93 14.98
C SER A 7 -11.38 2.01 15.18
N CYS A 8 -11.04 2.37 16.41
CA CYS A 8 -9.99 3.35 16.68
C CYS A 8 -8.62 2.84 16.24
N ARG A 9 -8.30 1.57 16.55
CA ARG A 9 -7.05 0.92 16.13
C ARG A 9 -6.93 0.79 14.63
N LEU A 10 -8.04 0.51 13.93
CA LEU A 10 -8.05 0.46 12.46
C LEU A 10 -7.74 1.82 11.83
N TRP A 11 -8.27 2.90 12.41
CA TRP A 11 -7.95 4.25 11.93
C TRP A 11 -6.50 4.64 12.23
N SER A 12 -5.98 4.32 13.42
CA SER A 12 -4.56 4.53 13.74
C SER A 12 -3.63 3.73 12.83
N LEU A 13 -4.04 2.52 12.42
CA LEU A 13 -3.33 1.71 11.44
C LEU A 13 -3.33 2.40 10.07
N GLY A 14 -4.47 2.88 9.58
CA GLY A 14 -4.57 3.64 8.34
C GLY A 14 -3.68 4.88 8.34
N GLU A 15 -3.80 5.70 9.38
CA GLU A 15 -3.03 6.94 9.54
C GLU A 15 -1.52 6.67 9.59
N GLY A 16 -1.07 5.70 10.39
CA GLY A 16 0.34 5.37 10.50
C GLY A 16 0.93 4.85 9.18
N THR A 17 0.16 4.04 8.43
CA THR A 17 0.55 3.60 7.07
C THR A 17 0.67 4.79 6.11
N ALA A 18 -0.26 5.75 6.18
CA ALA A 18 -0.21 6.96 5.35
C ALA A 18 1.07 7.77 5.61
N TYR A 19 1.50 7.92 6.86
CA TYR A 19 2.77 8.58 7.17
C TYR A 19 3.97 7.84 6.56
N GLY A 20 3.98 6.51 6.63
CA GLY A 20 5.02 5.70 5.99
C GLY A 20 5.06 5.88 4.47
N MET A 21 3.90 5.82 3.80
CA MET A 21 3.80 6.01 2.36
C MET A 21 4.16 7.44 1.93
N LYS A 22 3.72 8.44 2.68
CA LYS A 22 4.10 9.84 2.46
C LYS A 22 5.62 10.01 2.49
N TYR A 23 6.28 9.42 3.49
CA TYR A 23 7.74 9.46 3.59
C TYR A 23 8.41 8.83 2.36
N LEU A 24 7.94 7.69 1.88
CA LEU A 24 8.48 7.06 0.66
C LEU A 24 8.35 7.98 -0.56
N HIS A 25 7.18 8.59 -0.76
CA HIS A 25 6.94 9.50 -1.88
C HIS A 25 7.80 10.77 -1.78
N GLU A 26 8.04 11.30 -0.58
CA GLU A 26 8.99 12.40 -0.34
C GLU A 26 10.45 12.02 -0.66
N GLN A 27 10.81 10.73 -0.54
CA GLN A 27 12.12 10.20 -0.97
C GLN A 27 12.15 9.77 -2.44
N GLU A 28 11.12 10.13 -3.22
CA GLU A 28 10.94 9.72 -4.62
C GLU A 28 10.92 8.19 -4.84
N ILE A 29 10.46 7.43 -3.84
CA ILE A 29 10.32 5.96 -3.90
C ILE A 29 8.85 5.59 -4.12
N VAL A 30 8.59 4.76 -5.11
CA VAL A 30 7.28 4.13 -5.37
C VAL A 30 7.31 2.68 -4.88
N HIS A 31 6.37 2.30 -4.03
CA HIS A 31 6.34 0.98 -3.39
C HIS A 31 5.85 -0.11 -4.34
N ARG A 32 4.78 0.15 -5.10
CA ARG A 32 4.17 -0.74 -6.12
C ARG A 32 3.51 -2.03 -5.62
N ASP A 33 3.52 -2.31 -4.32
CA ASP A 33 2.86 -3.50 -3.73
C ASP A 33 2.26 -3.21 -2.35
N LEU A 34 1.68 -2.02 -2.17
CA LEU A 34 1.01 -1.70 -0.91
C LEU A 34 -0.29 -2.52 -0.79
N LYS A 35 -0.39 -3.31 0.28
CA LYS A 35 -1.54 -4.14 0.65
C LYS A 35 -1.53 -4.42 2.15
N SER A 36 -2.65 -4.90 2.69
CA SER A 36 -2.78 -5.26 4.10
C SER A 36 -1.68 -6.22 4.60
N ALA A 37 -1.28 -7.21 3.79
CA ALA A 37 -0.20 -8.16 4.11
C ALA A 37 1.20 -7.53 4.21
N ASN A 38 1.41 -6.37 3.59
CA ASN A 38 2.69 -5.64 3.58
C ASN A 38 2.73 -4.51 4.62
N VAL A 39 1.74 -4.46 5.51
CA VAL A 39 1.72 -3.55 6.66
C VAL A 39 1.88 -4.37 7.94
N LEU A 40 3.08 -4.31 8.52
CA LEU A 40 3.42 -5.03 9.74
C LEU A 40 3.07 -4.20 10.97
N LEU A 41 2.66 -4.87 12.05
CA LEU A 41 2.35 -4.23 13.32
C LEU A 41 3.45 -4.48 14.34
N ASP A 42 3.97 -3.42 14.95
CA ASP A 42 4.81 -3.51 16.15
C ASP A 42 4.18 -2.76 17.34
N ALA A 43 4.88 -2.74 18.48
CA ALA A 43 4.42 -2.04 19.68
C ALA A 43 4.31 -0.50 19.52
N LYS A 44 4.86 0.08 18.45
CA LYS A 44 4.90 1.51 18.16
C LYS A 44 3.93 1.91 17.04
N GLY A 45 3.43 0.96 16.24
CA GLY A 45 2.44 1.21 15.19
C GLY A 45 2.69 0.39 13.92
N PRO A 46 2.00 0.73 12.82
CA PRO A 46 2.22 0.11 11.52
C PRO A 46 3.61 0.42 10.96
N LYS A 47 4.14 -0.51 10.18
CA LYS A 47 5.32 -0.34 9.33
C LYS A 47 5.01 -0.87 7.94
N VAL A 48 5.27 -0.06 6.94
CA VAL A 48 5.26 -0.48 5.54
C VAL A 48 6.49 -1.39 5.30
N ALA A 49 6.26 -2.54 4.68
CA ALA A 49 7.27 -3.58 4.45
C ALA A 49 7.19 -4.14 3.02
N ASP A 50 8.15 -5.00 2.69
CA ASP A 50 8.28 -5.64 1.38
C ASP A 50 8.54 -4.67 0.20
N PHE A 51 9.78 -4.21 0.14
CA PHE A 51 10.29 -3.33 -0.92
C PHE A 51 10.85 -4.09 -2.12
N GLY A 52 10.51 -5.39 -2.28
CA GLY A 52 11.13 -6.26 -3.29
C GLY A 52 10.94 -5.79 -4.73
N ILE A 53 9.90 -5.00 -5.00
CA ILE A 53 9.63 -4.39 -6.30
C ILE A 53 9.59 -2.86 -6.27
N ALA A 54 9.90 -2.25 -5.13
CA ALA A 54 9.92 -0.80 -4.98
C ALA A 54 11.02 -0.18 -5.86
N MET A 55 10.77 1.04 -6.33
CA MET A 55 11.65 1.67 -7.30
C MET A 55 11.64 3.20 -7.15
N GLU A 56 12.78 3.83 -7.43
CA GLU A 56 12.86 5.28 -7.58
C GLU A 56 11.98 5.75 -8.74
N ALA A 57 11.28 6.87 -8.56
CA ALA A 57 10.35 7.42 -9.54
C ALA A 57 11.02 7.71 -10.90
N SER A 58 12.30 8.09 -10.87
CA SER A 58 13.12 8.33 -12.07
C SER A 58 13.35 7.08 -12.93
N LYS A 59 13.40 5.89 -12.32
CA LYS A 59 13.68 4.61 -12.99
C LYS A 59 12.43 3.96 -13.59
N LEU A 60 11.23 4.38 -13.16
CA LEU A 60 9.96 3.85 -13.67
C LEU A 60 9.78 4.09 -15.17
N GLN A 61 10.18 5.24 -15.69
CA GLN A 61 10.04 5.53 -17.13
C GLN A 61 10.83 4.57 -18.02
N ALA A 62 11.87 3.93 -17.49
CA ALA A 62 12.74 3.04 -18.25
C ALA A 62 12.42 1.55 -18.05
N ILE A 63 11.86 1.15 -16.89
CA ILE A 63 11.78 -0.27 -16.48
C ILE A 63 10.41 -0.60 -15.84
N CYS A 64 9.35 0.19 -16.09
CA CYS A 64 8.04 -0.13 -15.54
C CYS A 64 7.30 -1.16 -16.39
N GLY A 65 6.93 -2.26 -15.75
CA GLY A 65 5.99 -3.27 -16.25
C GLY A 65 4.99 -3.62 -15.16
N MET A 66 3.98 -4.42 -15.50
CA MET A 66 2.98 -4.89 -14.54
C MET A 66 3.67 -5.71 -13.43
N SER A 67 3.57 -5.26 -12.19
CA SER A 67 4.13 -5.94 -11.01
C SER A 67 3.35 -5.50 -9.77
N GLY A 68 3.24 -6.39 -8.79
CA GLY A 68 2.46 -6.17 -7.58
C GLY A 68 1.26 -7.10 -7.51
N SER A 69 0.43 -6.89 -6.48
CA SER A 69 -0.72 -7.74 -6.18
C SER A 69 -1.97 -7.18 -6.84
N THR A 70 -2.44 -7.85 -7.90
CA THR A 70 -3.52 -7.38 -8.79
C THR A 70 -4.74 -6.76 -8.07
N PRO A 71 -5.25 -7.30 -6.95
CA PRO A 71 -6.41 -6.71 -6.27
C PRO A 71 -6.19 -5.28 -5.73
N TRP A 72 -4.96 -4.86 -5.47
CA TRP A 72 -4.65 -3.53 -4.95
C TRP A 72 -4.13 -2.58 -6.04
N MET A 73 -3.94 -3.06 -7.26
CA MET A 73 -3.30 -2.28 -8.31
C MET A 73 -4.24 -1.24 -8.89
N ALA A 74 -3.70 -0.04 -9.08
CA ALA A 74 -4.33 1.00 -9.87
C ALA A 74 -4.48 0.55 -11.34
N PRO A 75 -5.48 1.06 -12.08
CA PRO A 75 -5.68 0.71 -13.49
C PRO A 75 -4.43 1.01 -14.34
N GLU A 76 -3.77 2.14 -14.14
CA GLU A 76 -2.54 2.47 -14.85
C GLU A 76 -1.37 1.56 -14.47
N ALA A 77 -1.34 1.02 -13.24
CA ALA A 77 -0.33 0.06 -12.83
C ALA A 77 -0.53 -1.31 -13.49
N LEU A 78 -1.79 -1.71 -13.75
CA LEU A 78 -2.12 -2.91 -14.53
C LEU A 78 -1.66 -2.79 -15.98
N GLU A 79 -1.67 -1.56 -16.52
CA GLU A 79 -1.13 -1.24 -17.85
C GLU A 79 0.40 -1.10 -17.87
N GLY A 80 1.06 -1.28 -16.71
CA GLY A 80 2.51 -1.16 -16.57
C GLY A 80 3.02 0.27 -16.44
N ALA A 81 2.14 1.24 -16.17
CA ALA A 81 2.46 2.65 -15.95
C ALA A 81 2.32 3.05 -14.47
N ALA A 82 2.89 2.25 -13.56
CA ALA A 82 2.84 2.52 -12.12
C ALA A 82 3.60 3.80 -11.74
N GLY A 83 3.08 4.54 -10.76
CA GLY A 83 3.72 5.71 -10.18
C GLY A 83 3.27 5.96 -8.74
N MET A 84 3.65 7.12 -8.17
CA MET A 84 3.25 7.48 -6.81
C MET A 84 1.73 7.53 -6.63
N LEU A 85 0.97 7.96 -7.65
CA LEU A 85 -0.49 7.97 -7.59
C LEU A 85 -1.08 6.55 -7.61
N SER A 86 -0.37 5.58 -8.17
CA SER A 86 -0.79 4.18 -8.12
C SER A 86 -0.69 3.62 -6.70
N ASP A 87 0.34 3.99 -5.93
CA ASP A 87 0.42 3.66 -4.51
C ASP A 87 -0.73 4.29 -3.70
N VAL A 88 -1.17 5.51 -4.07
CA VAL A 88 -2.32 6.18 -3.42
C VAL A 88 -3.62 5.40 -3.69
N PHE A 89 -3.79 4.87 -4.90
CA PHE A 89 -4.92 3.97 -5.20
C PHE A 89 -4.86 2.70 -4.35
N SER A 90 -3.69 2.04 -4.30
CA SER A 90 -3.49 0.84 -3.47
C SER A 90 -3.76 1.12 -1.99
N TYR A 91 -3.38 2.30 -1.49
CA TYR A 91 -3.73 2.74 -0.14
C TYR A 91 -5.24 2.89 0.06
N GLY A 92 -5.98 3.35 -0.95
CA GLY A 92 -7.44 3.39 -0.94
C GLY A 92 -8.07 2.00 -0.81
N VAL A 93 -7.56 1.01 -1.56
CA VAL A 93 -8.00 -0.39 -1.45
C VAL A 93 -7.67 -0.96 -0.06
N PHE A 94 -6.48 -0.66 0.47
CA PHE A 94 -6.10 -1.01 1.83
C PHE A 94 -7.06 -0.44 2.89
N LEU A 95 -7.42 0.85 2.80
CA LEU A 95 -8.41 1.45 3.70
C LEU A 95 -9.78 0.79 3.58
N TRP A 96 -10.17 0.43 2.36
CA TRP A 96 -11.41 -0.32 2.12
C TRP A 96 -11.36 -1.67 2.83
N GLU A 97 -10.28 -2.45 2.72
CA GLU A 97 -10.11 -3.72 3.45
C GLU A 97 -10.21 -3.53 4.96
N LEU A 98 -9.55 -2.50 5.52
CA LEU A 98 -9.63 -2.23 6.96
C LEU A 98 -11.06 -1.96 7.41
N LYS A 99 -11.85 -1.29 6.55
CA LYS A 99 -13.22 -0.91 6.87
C LYS A 99 -14.20 -2.06 6.71
N THR A 100 -14.09 -2.84 5.63
CA THR A 100 -15.03 -3.92 5.29
C THR A 100 -14.65 -5.26 5.93
N ARG A 101 -13.36 -5.45 6.24
CA ARG A 101 -12.77 -6.74 6.64
C ARG A 101 -13.01 -7.84 5.61
N GLN A 102 -13.14 -7.45 4.35
CA GLN A 102 -13.35 -8.35 3.21
C GLN A 102 -12.12 -8.37 2.32
N TRP A 103 -11.96 -9.46 1.59
CA TRP A 103 -10.98 -9.53 0.52
C TRP A 103 -11.44 -8.62 -0.64
N PRO A 104 -10.54 -7.87 -1.29
CA PRO A 104 -10.93 -7.04 -2.42
C PRO A 104 -11.51 -7.88 -3.58
N TRP A 105 -12.66 -7.44 -4.10
CA TRP A 105 -13.32 -7.97 -5.31
C TRP A 105 -13.94 -9.38 -5.20
N GLU A 106 -14.23 -9.85 -3.98
CA GLU A 106 -15.12 -10.99 -3.74
C GLU A 106 -16.60 -10.61 -3.61
#